data_AF-A0A958ANP1-F1
#
_entry.id   AF-A0A958ANP1-F1
#
_cell.length_a   1.000
_cell.length_b   1.000
_cell.length_c   1.000
_cell.angle_alpha   90.00
_cell.angle_beta   90.00
_cell.angle_gamma   90.00
#
_symmetry.space_group_name_H-M   'P 1'
#
loop_
_entity.id
_entity.type
_entity.pdbx_description
1 polymer ?
#
loop_
_entity_poly.entity_id
_entity_poly.type
_entity_poly.pdbx_seq_one_letter_code
_entity_poly.pdbx_strand_id
1 'polypeptide(L)'
;MHSFLHRFVTPLTALLVLIALAIPRFSAAAPTFTGDAVADFATGNAIQVDDPVGDVGMPAPDFPAGTASGWDIRSVYLEYDPATDVLYVGIDCVVICGDADGDGDPNNTGPILGKPISDGGLGGQDIADWGRGESFGFLIDTNNDYEGVNGDFEVVIGVRNNATIADFGIFTYSGRIGGQLRNTGWGDPLPNTIDLFAPTSADMPDIEFTIADFSTLPGFKGDVLSYKIHVGMGSVVDDGIGEDFAPSLTSPIEITPTPTATPIPTDTATPIPTNTPTDTPVPPTNTPVPPTNTP
;
A
#
# COMPACT_ATOMS: atom_id res chain seq x y z
N MET A 1 28.56 58.25 60.83
CA MET A 1 29.75 57.38 60.74
C MET A 1 29.27 55.94 60.75
N HIS A 2 29.74 55.13 59.78
CA HIS A 2 29.57 53.67 59.68
C HIS A 2 28.15 53.19 59.34
N SER A 3 27.90 52.25 58.43
CA SER A 3 28.74 51.43 57.56
C SER A 3 27.82 50.81 56.50
N PHE A 4 28.33 50.79 55.27
CA PHE A 4 27.84 50.08 54.09
C PHE A 4 27.81 48.56 54.34
N LEU A 5 26.72 47.87 54.01
CA LEU A 5 26.78 46.43 53.71
C LEU A 5 25.74 46.07 52.62
N HIS A 6 26.19 46.08 51.36
CA HIS A 6 25.51 45.42 50.26
C HIS A 6 25.74 43.91 50.37
N ARG A 7 24.67 43.13 50.55
CA ARG A 7 24.70 41.69 50.31
C ARG A 7 24.21 41.42 48.89
N PHE A 8 25.14 41.09 48.02
CA PHE A 8 24.88 40.42 46.75
C PHE A 8 24.29 39.03 47.05
N VAL A 9 23.06 38.79 46.58
CA VAL A 9 22.50 37.43 46.46
C VAL A 9 22.71 37.03 45.01
N THR A 10 23.57 36.04 44.82
CA THR A 10 23.88 35.37 43.55
C THR A 10 22.62 34.72 42.97
N PRO A 11 22.28 34.94 41.68
CA PRO A 11 21.32 34.08 41.00
C PRO A 11 22.00 32.74 40.72
N LEU A 12 21.55 31.69 41.41
CA LEU A 12 21.93 30.32 41.10
C LEU A 12 21.29 29.94 39.76
N THR A 13 22.13 29.84 38.73
CA THR A 13 21.81 29.42 37.37
C THR A 13 21.26 27.99 37.40
N ALA A 14 19.94 27.82 37.42
CA ALA A 14 19.28 26.55 37.13
C ALA A 14 19.31 26.34 35.61
N LEU A 15 20.47 25.89 35.09
CA LEU A 15 20.57 25.36 33.74
C LEU A 15 19.91 23.97 33.77
N LEU A 16 18.59 23.95 33.61
CA LEU A 16 17.84 22.73 33.32
C LEU A 16 18.25 22.30 31.90
N VAL A 17 19.26 21.42 31.81
CA VAL A 17 19.59 20.75 30.56
C VAL A 17 18.42 19.83 30.25
N LEU A 18 17.47 20.31 29.43
CA LEU A 18 16.58 19.44 28.68
C LEU A 18 17.47 18.59 27.77
N ILE A 19 17.92 17.44 28.27
CA ILE A 19 18.27 16.33 27.42
C ILE A 19 16.93 15.88 26.83
N ALA A 20 16.51 16.54 25.76
CA ALA A 20 15.51 15.99 24.87
C ALA A 20 16.14 14.71 24.32
N LEU A 21 15.79 13.56 24.90
CA LEU A 21 16.11 12.27 24.32
C LEU A 21 15.53 12.29 22.90
N ALA A 22 16.41 12.40 21.91
CA ALA A 22 16.09 12.04 20.54
C ALA A 22 15.86 10.53 20.54
N ILE A 23 14.65 10.12 20.91
CA ILE A 23 14.23 8.73 20.78
C ILE A 23 14.24 8.46 19.27
N PRO A 24 15.08 7.53 18.77
CA PRO A 24 15.04 7.18 17.37
C PRO A 24 13.65 6.62 17.07
N ARG A 25 12.88 7.36 16.27
CA ARG A 25 11.68 6.83 15.66
C ARG A 25 12.16 5.84 14.62
N PHE A 26 12.07 4.56 14.93
CA PHE A 26 12.20 3.52 13.92
C PHE A 26 10.94 3.61 13.06
N SER A 27 11.05 4.27 11.90
CA SER A 27 10.07 4.09 10.84
C SER A 27 10.28 2.69 10.27
N ALA A 28 9.19 1.97 9.98
CA ALA A 28 9.32 0.82 9.08
C ALA A 28 9.91 1.31 7.75
N ALA A 29 10.71 0.47 7.10
CA ALA A 29 11.14 0.80 5.74
C ALA A 29 9.89 0.83 4.85
N ALA A 30 9.74 1.89 4.06
CA ALA A 30 8.65 1.99 3.11
C ALA A 30 8.66 0.77 2.15
N PRO A 31 7.49 0.30 1.70
CA PRO A 31 7.39 -0.69 0.63
C PRO A 31 8.23 -0.27 -0.58
N THR A 32 8.84 -1.26 -1.24
CA THR A 32 9.58 -1.04 -2.49
C THR A 32 8.82 -1.74 -3.59
N PHE A 33 8.15 -0.98 -4.45
CA PHE A 33 7.35 -1.51 -5.54
C PHE A 33 8.20 -2.26 -6.57
N THR A 34 7.69 -3.41 -7.00
CA THR A 34 8.27 -4.33 -7.97
C THR A 34 7.25 -4.84 -8.99
N GLY A 35 5.97 -4.50 -8.82
CA GLY A 35 4.84 -5.04 -9.57
C GLY A 35 4.24 -6.31 -8.96
N ASP A 36 4.68 -6.71 -7.76
CA ASP A 36 4.16 -7.84 -6.97
C ASP A 36 3.75 -7.31 -5.59
N ALA A 37 2.50 -6.86 -5.48
CA ALA A 37 1.98 -6.21 -4.29
C ALA A 37 2.01 -7.15 -3.07
N VAL A 38 1.88 -8.47 -3.28
CA VAL A 38 1.99 -9.45 -2.19
C VAL A 38 3.39 -9.43 -1.59
N ALA A 39 4.43 -9.43 -2.43
CA ALA A 39 5.81 -9.41 -1.99
C ALA A 39 6.19 -8.06 -1.35
N ASP A 40 5.72 -6.96 -1.92
CA ASP A 40 6.18 -5.60 -1.56
C ASP A 40 5.61 -5.12 -0.23
N PHE A 41 4.46 -5.65 0.17
CA PHE A 41 3.81 -5.35 1.45
C PHE A 41 4.01 -6.44 2.53
N ALA A 42 4.77 -7.50 2.23
CA ALA A 42 4.96 -8.64 3.15
C ALA A 42 5.72 -8.32 4.44
N THR A 43 6.52 -7.25 4.45
CA THR A 43 7.44 -6.93 5.58
C THR A 43 6.94 -5.80 6.48
N GLY A 44 5.80 -5.19 6.15
CA GLY A 44 5.31 -3.96 6.75
C GLY A 44 4.21 -4.14 7.79
N ASN A 45 3.68 -3.00 8.25
CA ASN A 45 2.41 -2.93 8.98
C ASN A 45 1.23 -2.72 8.01
N ALA A 46 1.39 -3.22 6.79
CA ALA A 46 0.41 -3.07 5.74
C ALA A 46 -0.95 -3.62 6.19
N ILE A 47 -1.99 -2.86 5.92
CA ILE A 47 -3.37 -3.32 6.06
C ILE A 47 -3.73 -4.02 4.76
N GLN A 48 -4.04 -5.31 4.84
CA GLN A 48 -4.55 -6.10 3.73
C GLN A 48 -6.07 -6.17 3.80
N VAL A 49 -6.71 -5.89 2.68
CA VAL A 49 -8.15 -6.01 2.47
C VAL A 49 -8.36 -7.09 1.42
N ASP A 50 -8.80 -8.27 1.87
CA ASP A 50 -9.06 -9.41 1.00
C ASP A 50 -10.36 -9.21 0.20
N ASP A 51 -10.38 -9.74 -1.02
CA ASP A 51 -11.56 -9.85 -1.86
C ASP A 51 -11.86 -11.31 -2.26
N PRO A 52 -13.14 -11.72 -2.38
CA PRO A 52 -13.49 -13.08 -2.78
C PRO A 52 -13.16 -13.41 -4.24
N VAL A 53 -12.01 -14.04 -4.45
CA VAL A 53 -11.59 -14.56 -5.78
C VAL A 53 -12.70 -15.28 -6.55
N GLY A 54 -12.86 -14.90 -7.82
CA GLY A 54 -13.78 -15.54 -8.77
C GLY A 54 -15.24 -15.16 -8.59
N ASP A 55 -15.53 -14.00 -7.99
CA ASP A 55 -16.86 -13.40 -7.96
C ASP A 55 -17.13 -12.49 -9.18
N VAL A 56 -16.13 -12.31 -10.04
CA VAL A 56 -16.26 -11.77 -11.39
C VAL A 56 -17.03 -12.72 -12.31
N GLY A 57 -18.03 -12.17 -13.02
CA GLY A 57 -18.79 -12.92 -14.00
C GLY A 57 -18.02 -13.15 -15.30
N MET A 58 -17.70 -14.40 -15.63
CA MET A 58 -17.12 -14.75 -16.94
C MET A 58 -18.18 -15.31 -17.91
N PRO A 59 -18.28 -14.82 -19.16
CA PRO A 59 -19.22 -15.34 -20.16
C PRO A 59 -19.05 -16.84 -20.45
N ALA A 60 -20.08 -17.62 -20.15
CA ALA A 60 -20.16 -19.04 -20.48
C ALA A 60 -20.89 -19.26 -21.82
N PRO A 61 -20.51 -20.28 -22.63
CA PRO A 61 -19.51 -21.30 -22.35
C PRO A 61 -18.09 -20.95 -22.84
N ASP A 62 -17.89 -19.74 -23.37
CA ASP A 62 -16.64 -19.34 -24.03
C ASP A 62 -15.45 -19.39 -23.06
N PHE A 63 -15.63 -18.87 -21.85
CA PHE A 63 -14.67 -19.00 -20.77
C PHE A 63 -14.92 -20.27 -19.94
N PRO A 64 -13.91 -21.15 -19.77
CA PRO A 64 -14.00 -22.27 -18.85
C PRO A 64 -14.35 -21.85 -17.42
N ALA A 65 -15.05 -22.73 -16.69
CA ALA A 65 -15.33 -22.49 -15.28
C ALA A 65 -14.01 -22.34 -14.50
N GLY A 66 -13.89 -21.25 -13.75
CA GLY A 66 -12.70 -20.91 -12.97
C GLY A 66 -11.64 -20.10 -13.73
N THR A 67 -11.92 -19.66 -14.97
CA THR A 67 -11.12 -18.59 -15.57
C THR A 67 -11.32 -17.31 -14.75
N ALA A 68 -10.23 -16.60 -14.50
CA ALA A 68 -10.22 -15.26 -13.93
C ALA A 68 -9.86 -14.24 -15.01
N SER A 69 -10.45 -13.06 -14.94
CA SER A 69 -10.02 -11.90 -15.72
C SER A 69 -9.02 -11.07 -14.92
N GLY A 70 -8.36 -10.14 -15.60
CA GLY A 70 -7.56 -9.07 -15.01
C GLY A 70 -8.39 -8.02 -14.27
N TRP A 71 -9.71 -8.22 -14.15
CA TRP A 71 -10.56 -7.47 -13.25
C TRP A 71 -10.63 -8.09 -11.86
N ASP A 72 -10.40 -9.42 -11.72
CA ASP A 72 -10.50 -10.18 -10.48
C ASP A 72 -9.41 -9.74 -9.48
N ILE A 73 -9.81 -8.98 -8.46
CA ILE A 73 -8.99 -8.46 -7.38
C ILE A 73 -8.85 -9.57 -6.34
N ARG A 74 -7.62 -9.86 -5.93
CA ARG A 74 -7.37 -10.76 -4.79
C ARG A 74 -7.30 -9.99 -3.49
N SER A 75 -6.58 -8.86 -3.49
CA SER A 75 -6.34 -8.08 -2.28
C SER A 75 -5.92 -6.64 -2.58
N VAL A 76 -6.21 -5.75 -1.63
CA VAL A 76 -5.72 -4.38 -1.61
C VAL A 76 -4.84 -4.18 -0.38
N TYR A 77 -3.64 -3.65 -0.58
CA TYR A 77 -2.65 -3.39 0.46
C TYR A 77 -2.48 -1.89 0.68
N LEU A 78 -2.45 -1.46 1.94
CA LEU A 78 -2.29 -0.07 2.34
C LEU A 78 -1.22 0.05 3.41
N GLU A 79 -0.23 0.92 3.19
CA GLU A 79 0.71 1.32 4.23
C GLU A 79 0.85 2.84 4.25
N TYR A 80 0.54 3.47 5.39
CA TYR A 80 0.69 4.92 5.55
C TYR A 80 1.95 5.23 6.34
N ASP A 81 2.86 6.02 5.76
CA ASP A 81 4.03 6.57 6.44
C ASP A 81 3.72 7.99 6.95
N PRO A 82 3.45 8.18 8.26
CA PRO A 82 3.17 9.50 8.82
C PRO A 82 4.40 10.41 8.88
N ALA A 83 5.62 9.89 8.70
CA ALA A 83 6.82 10.72 8.71
C ALA A 83 7.00 11.49 7.40
N THR A 84 6.58 10.90 6.29
CA THR A 84 6.65 11.49 4.94
C THR A 84 5.28 11.92 4.42
N ASP A 85 4.20 11.61 5.14
CA ASP A 85 2.80 11.83 4.74
C ASP A 85 2.46 11.18 3.39
N VAL A 86 2.91 9.93 3.22
CA VAL A 86 2.70 9.13 2.01
C VAL A 86 1.87 7.90 2.32
N LEU A 87 0.80 7.68 1.54
CA LEU A 87 0.10 6.39 1.48
C LEU A 87 0.64 5.56 0.32
N TYR A 88 1.12 4.36 0.61
CA TYR A 88 1.49 3.32 -0.35
C TYR A 88 0.28 2.42 -0.58
N VAL A 89 -0.05 2.15 -1.84
CA VAL A 89 -1.17 1.31 -2.24
C VAL A 89 -0.69 0.25 -3.23
N GLY A 90 -1.08 -1.00 -2.98
CA GLY A 90 -0.94 -2.11 -3.92
C GLY A 90 -2.28 -2.78 -4.16
N ILE A 91 -2.60 -3.12 -5.41
CA ILE A 91 -3.81 -3.87 -5.80
C ILE A 91 -3.32 -5.12 -6.52
N ASP A 92 -3.47 -6.27 -5.83
CA ASP A 92 -3.13 -7.60 -6.32
C ASP A 92 -4.29 -8.18 -7.11
N CYS A 93 -4.09 -8.49 -8.39
CA CYS A 93 -5.08 -9.15 -9.23
C CYS A 93 -4.80 -10.66 -9.34
N VAL A 94 -5.81 -11.43 -9.72
CA VAL A 94 -5.64 -12.89 -9.86
C VAL A 94 -4.69 -13.24 -11.00
N VAL A 95 -4.75 -12.48 -12.09
CA VAL A 95 -3.85 -12.52 -13.25
C VAL A 95 -3.12 -11.18 -13.37
N ILE A 96 -2.96 -10.61 -14.57
CA ILE A 96 -2.42 -9.26 -14.74
C ILE A 96 -3.58 -8.27 -14.63
N CYS A 97 -3.48 -7.26 -13.76
CA CYS A 97 -4.48 -6.22 -13.68
C CYS A 97 -4.63 -5.54 -15.06
N GLY A 98 -5.85 -5.51 -15.61
CA GLY A 98 -6.10 -4.95 -16.95
C GLY A 98 -6.23 -5.98 -18.07
N ASP A 99 -5.80 -7.23 -17.86
CA ASP A 99 -5.89 -8.33 -18.84
C ASP A 99 -7.30 -8.91 -18.87
N ALA A 100 -8.20 -8.30 -19.65
CA ALA A 100 -9.63 -8.55 -19.59
C ALA A 100 -9.97 -10.03 -19.80
N ASP A 101 -9.30 -10.71 -20.74
CA ASP A 101 -9.58 -12.11 -21.06
C ASP A 101 -8.59 -13.12 -20.46
N GLY A 102 -7.60 -12.65 -19.70
CA GLY A 102 -6.69 -13.48 -18.91
C GLY A 102 -5.71 -14.26 -19.76
N ASP A 103 -5.35 -13.74 -20.94
CA ASP A 103 -4.47 -14.42 -21.90
C ASP A 103 -2.97 -14.17 -21.67
N GLY A 104 -2.65 -13.30 -20.70
CA GLY A 104 -1.31 -12.91 -20.29
C GLY A 104 -0.82 -11.62 -20.95
N ASP A 105 -1.64 -10.91 -21.74
CA ASP A 105 -1.30 -9.64 -22.37
C ASP A 105 -2.37 -8.56 -22.12
N PRO A 106 -2.20 -7.68 -21.11
CA PRO A 106 -3.15 -6.61 -20.80
C PRO A 106 -3.16 -5.47 -21.84
N ASN A 107 -2.52 -5.68 -22.99
CA ASN A 107 -2.45 -4.69 -24.06
C ASN A 107 -3.01 -5.18 -25.39
N ASN A 108 -3.59 -6.37 -25.43
CA ASN A 108 -4.10 -6.91 -26.66
C ASN A 108 -5.31 -7.80 -26.45
N THR A 109 -6.36 -7.55 -27.22
CA THR A 109 -7.53 -8.42 -27.27
C THR A 109 -7.16 -9.82 -27.75
N GLY A 110 -7.34 -10.80 -26.87
CA GLY A 110 -7.16 -12.21 -27.18
C GLY A 110 -8.24 -12.76 -28.12
N PRO A 111 -8.01 -13.93 -28.74
CA PRO A 111 -8.95 -14.50 -29.72
C PRO A 111 -10.32 -14.90 -29.15
N ILE A 112 -10.40 -15.16 -27.84
CA ILE A 112 -11.66 -15.53 -27.19
C ILE A 112 -12.59 -14.32 -27.07
N LEU A 113 -12.04 -13.17 -26.69
CA LEU A 113 -12.75 -11.91 -26.51
C LEU A 113 -13.05 -11.23 -27.85
N GLY A 114 -12.04 -11.06 -28.71
CA GLY A 114 -12.13 -10.22 -29.91
C GLY A 114 -12.81 -10.86 -31.12
N LYS A 115 -13.09 -12.17 -31.07
CA LYS A 115 -13.71 -12.89 -32.18
C LYS A 115 -15.16 -12.42 -32.38
N PRO A 116 -15.60 -12.09 -33.61
CA PRO A 116 -16.96 -11.62 -33.84
C PRO A 116 -18.02 -12.62 -33.38
N ILE A 117 -19.14 -12.10 -32.87
CA ILE A 117 -20.32 -12.91 -32.50
C ILE A 117 -20.78 -13.81 -33.65
N SER A 118 -20.68 -13.36 -34.91
CA SER A 118 -21.04 -14.15 -36.08
C SER A 118 -20.24 -15.44 -36.23
N ASP A 119 -19.05 -15.48 -35.64
CA ASP A 119 -18.13 -16.60 -35.72
C ASP A 119 -18.13 -17.41 -34.41
N GLY A 120 -18.93 -16.99 -33.42
CA GLY A 120 -19.00 -17.57 -32.07
C GLY A 120 -17.85 -17.11 -31.18
N GLY A 121 -17.63 -15.79 -31.09
CA GLY A 121 -16.89 -15.16 -30.00
C GLY A 121 -17.77 -14.08 -29.34
N LEU A 122 -17.17 -13.26 -28.49
CA LEU A 122 -17.88 -12.19 -27.77
C LEU A 122 -17.90 -10.89 -28.60
N GLY A 123 -16.79 -10.54 -29.25
CA GLY A 123 -16.65 -9.28 -29.96
C GLY A 123 -16.39 -8.09 -29.02
N GLY A 124 -15.98 -8.38 -27.79
CA GLY A 124 -15.43 -7.41 -26.86
C GLY A 124 -13.98 -7.04 -27.18
N GLN A 125 -13.40 -6.19 -26.36
CA GLN A 125 -12.06 -5.64 -26.54
C GLN A 125 -11.34 -5.55 -25.19
N ASP A 126 -10.10 -6.04 -25.18
CA ASP A 126 -9.05 -5.66 -24.24
C ASP A 126 -8.21 -4.57 -24.91
N ILE A 127 -8.12 -3.41 -24.28
CA ILE A 127 -7.54 -2.20 -24.83
C ILE A 127 -6.26 -1.83 -24.09
N ALA A 128 -5.15 -1.84 -24.84
CA ALA A 128 -3.87 -1.32 -24.37
C ALA A 128 -3.95 -0.07 -23.49
N ASP A 129 -3.12 -0.11 -22.44
CA ASP A 129 -2.91 0.99 -21.51
C ASP A 129 -4.20 1.47 -20.81
N TRP A 130 -5.09 0.55 -20.41
CA TRP A 130 -6.36 0.87 -19.75
C TRP A 130 -7.24 1.80 -20.59
N GLY A 131 -7.18 1.62 -21.91
CA GLY A 131 -7.68 2.61 -22.85
C GLY A 131 -9.18 2.51 -23.12
N ARG A 132 -9.82 3.65 -23.41
CA ARG A 132 -11.05 3.73 -24.24
C ARG A 132 -12.20 2.78 -23.86
N GLY A 133 -12.39 2.52 -22.58
CA GLY A 133 -13.53 1.76 -22.07
C GLY A 133 -13.20 1.02 -20.78
N GLU A 134 -11.93 0.75 -20.55
CA GLU A 134 -11.40 0.16 -19.32
C GLU A 134 -11.16 1.22 -18.26
N SER A 135 -11.34 0.83 -16.99
CA SER A 135 -11.24 1.74 -15.87
C SER A 135 -10.92 0.98 -14.59
N PHE A 136 -10.19 1.65 -13.72
CA PHE A 136 -10.21 1.33 -12.30
C PHE A 136 -10.37 2.61 -11.49
N GLY A 137 -10.94 2.47 -10.30
CA GLY A 137 -11.04 3.55 -9.34
C GLY A 137 -10.88 3.05 -7.91
N PHE A 138 -9.91 3.62 -7.21
CA PHE A 138 -9.70 3.52 -5.77
C PHE A 138 -10.37 4.72 -5.10
N LEU A 139 -11.48 4.46 -4.43
CA LEU A 139 -12.31 5.45 -3.75
C LEU A 139 -11.88 5.62 -2.29
N ILE A 140 -11.89 6.87 -1.81
CA ILE A 140 -11.61 7.20 -0.42
C ILE A 140 -12.70 8.13 0.10
N ASP A 141 -13.38 7.68 1.15
CA ASP A 141 -14.25 8.50 1.99
C ASP A 141 -13.41 8.90 3.20
N THR A 142 -12.92 10.13 3.16
CA THR A 142 -11.94 10.67 4.11
C THR A 142 -12.61 11.20 5.39
N ASN A 143 -13.92 11.39 5.35
CA ASN A 143 -14.68 11.94 6.46
C ASN A 143 -15.55 10.87 7.17
N ASN A 144 -15.55 9.65 6.63
CA ASN A 144 -16.26 8.44 7.08
C ASN A 144 -17.80 8.55 7.06
N ASP A 145 -18.37 9.45 6.25
CA ASP A 145 -19.82 9.67 6.21
C ASP A 145 -20.57 8.77 5.21
N TYR A 146 -19.87 7.98 4.38
CA TYR A 146 -20.50 7.08 3.42
C TYR A 146 -21.18 5.90 4.12
N GLU A 147 -22.49 5.81 3.95
CA GLU A 147 -23.38 4.81 4.55
C GLU A 147 -24.30 4.22 3.45
N GLY A 148 -23.69 3.69 2.41
CA GLY A 148 -24.32 2.98 1.29
C GLY A 148 -25.10 3.87 0.31
N VAL A 149 -26.15 4.54 0.78
CA VAL A 149 -26.97 5.46 -0.04
C VAL A 149 -26.92 6.92 0.41
N ASN A 150 -26.32 7.17 1.58
CA ASN A 150 -26.08 8.50 2.14
C ASN A 150 -24.56 8.70 2.28
N GLY A 151 -24.14 9.97 2.34
CA GLY A 151 -22.72 10.32 2.30
C GLY A 151 -22.11 10.09 0.93
N ASP A 152 -20.89 10.54 0.75
CA ASP A 152 -20.15 10.49 -0.50
C ASP A 152 -18.69 10.06 -0.24
N PHE A 153 -18.02 9.50 -1.24
CA PHE A 153 -16.55 9.44 -1.20
C PHE A 153 -16.02 10.77 -1.69
N GLU A 154 -15.00 11.34 -1.05
CA GLU A 154 -14.42 12.63 -1.47
C GLU A 154 -13.41 12.50 -2.60
N VAL A 155 -12.78 11.34 -2.74
CA VAL A 155 -11.61 11.17 -3.60
C VAL A 155 -11.74 9.90 -4.42
N VAL A 156 -11.32 9.99 -5.68
CA VAL A 156 -11.07 8.83 -6.55
C VAL A 156 -9.67 8.93 -7.15
N ILE A 157 -8.97 7.80 -7.15
CA ILE A 157 -7.69 7.61 -7.81
C ILE A 157 -7.85 6.54 -8.88
N GLY A 158 -7.30 6.74 -10.08
CA GLY A 158 -7.28 5.70 -11.10
C GLY A 158 -7.33 6.21 -12.52
N VAL A 159 -7.83 5.36 -13.42
CA VAL A 159 -8.01 5.65 -14.84
C VAL A 159 -9.49 5.68 -15.17
N ARG A 160 -9.92 6.79 -15.79
CA ARG A 160 -11.29 7.00 -16.28
C ARG A 160 -11.54 6.18 -17.55
N ASN A 161 -12.77 5.71 -17.77
CA ASN A 161 -13.14 4.88 -18.91
C ASN A 161 -13.09 5.57 -20.30
N ASN A 162 -12.71 6.85 -20.33
CA ASN A 162 -12.49 7.63 -21.56
C ASN A 162 -11.06 8.15 -21.67
N ALA A 163 -10.16 7.62 -20.85
CA ALA A 163 -8.78 8.03 -20.71
C ALA A 163 -7.84 6.83 -20.97
N THR A 164 -6.59 6.96 -20.56
CA THR A 164 -5.55 5.91 -20.61
C THR A 164 -4.71 5.95 -19.33
N ILE A 165 -3.81 4.99 -19.14
CA ILE A 165 -2.88 4.96 -17.99
C ILE A 165 -1.99 6.21 -17.93
N ALA A 166 -1.73 6.88 -19.06
CA ALA A 166 -1.00 8.15 -19.09
C ALA A 166 -1.77 9.31 -18.42
N ASP A 167 -3.09 9.15 -18.24
CA ASP A 167 -3.98 10.09 -17.56
C ASP A 167 -4.31 9.64 -16.13
N PHE A 168 -3.61 8.61 -15.61
CA PHE A 168 -3.74 8.18 -14.21
C PHE A 168 -3.57 9.38 -13.28
N GLY A 169 -4.48 9.49 -12.32
CA GLY A 169 -4.51 10.67 -11.46
C GLY A 169 -5.42 10.53 -10.26
N ILE A 170 -5.47 11.63 -9.49
CA ILE A 170 -6.28 11.78 -8.29
C ILE A 170 -7.26 12.96 -8.48
N PHE A 171 -8.53 12.74 -8.15
CA PHE A 171 -9.62 13.66 -8.44
C PHE A 171 -10.58 13.75 -7.26
N THR A 172 -11.32 14.84 -7.16
CA THR A 172 -12.50 14.87 -6.30
C THR A 172 -13.54 13.86 -6.80
N TYR A 173 -14.34 13.36 -5.87
CA TYR A 173 -15.42 12.44 -6.17
C TYR A 173 -16.70 12.83 -5.45
N SER A 174 -17.84 12.49 -6.06
CA SER A 174 -19.19 12.64 -5.47
C SER A 174 -20.16 11.59 -6.04
N GLY A 175 -19.61 10.47 -6.53
CA GLY A 175 -20.38 9.36 -7.07
C GLY A 175 -20.67 8.28 -6.04
N ARG A 176 -21.25 7.18 -6.53
CA ARG A 176 -21.47 5.96 -5.75
C ARG A 176 -20.53 4.87 -6.24
N ILE A 177 -20.36 3.83 -5.44
CA ILE A 177 -19.74 2.57 -5.88
C ILE A 177 -20.34 2.12 -7.22
N GLY A 178 -19.48 1.74 -8.16
CA GLY A 178 -19.79 1.43 -9.56
C GLY A 178 -19.74 2.64 -10.49
N GLY A 179 -19.99 3.85 -9.98
CA GLY A 179 -19.94 5.09 -10.77
C GLY A 179 -18.54 5.40 -11.29
N GLN A 180 -17.49 4.98 -10.55
CA GLN A 180 -16.10 5.20 -10.93
C GLN A 180 -15.76 4.55 -12.29
N LEU A 181 -16.35 3.39 -12.60
CA LEU A 181 -16.12 2.66 -13.86
C LEU A 181 -16.84 3.27 -15.07
N ARG A 182 -17.67 4.28 -14.85
CA ARG A 182 -18.50 4.93 -15.88
C ARG A 182 -18.28 6.44 -15.91
N ASN A 183 -17.15 6.92 -15.38
CA ASN A 183 -16.83 8.35 -15.23
C ASN A 183 -17.90 9.18 -14.50
N THR A 184 -18.76 8.50 -13.73
CA THR A 184 -19.84 9.16 -13.00
C THR A 184 -19.33 9.55 -11.62
N GLY A 185 -19.42 10.83 -11.28
CA GLY A 185 -18.98 11.36 -9.99
C GLY A 185 -17.53 11.84 -9.94
N TRP A 186 -16.71 11.58 -10.98
CA TRP A 186 -15.36 12.15 -11.08
C TRP A 186 -15.44 13.67 -11.26
N GLY A 187 -14.70 14.39 -10.42
CA GLY A 187 -14.63 15.86 -10.43
C GLY A 187 -13.29 16.39 -10.94
N ASP A 188 -12.85 17.48 -10.32
CA ASP A 188 -11.62 18.18 -10.69
C ASP A 188 -10.37 17.45 -10.17
N PRO A 189 -9.23 17.51 -10.88
CA PRO A 189 -7.97 16.98 -10.38
C PRO A 189 -7.58 17.61 -9.04
N LEU A 190 -7.08 16.81 -8.12
CA LEU A 190 -6.52 17.27 -6.85
C LEU A 190 -5.03 17.62 -7.00
N PRO A 191 -4.51 18.54 -6.16
CA PRO A 191 -3.12 18.99 -6.25
C PRO A 191 -2.11 17.99 -5.66
N ASN A 192 -2.58 16.94 -4.98
CA ASN A 192 -1.73 15.90 -4.40
C ASN A 192 -0.89 15.21 -5.48
N THR A 193 0.36 14.92 -5.15
CA THR A 193 1.22 14.16 -6.05
C THR A 193 0.86 12.68 -5.96
N ILE A 194 0.70 12.06 -7.12
CA ILE A 194 0.48 10.63 -7.25
C ILE A 194 1.50 10.04 -8.22
N ASP A 195 2.14 8.95 -7.81
CA ASP A 195 3.17 8.29 -8.60
C ASP A 195 2.78 6.81 -8.78
N LEU A 196 2.42 6.45 -10.02
CA LEU A 196 2.25 5.06 -10.43
C LEU A 196 3.63 4.42 -10.63
N PHE A 197 3.86 3.23 -10.09
CA PHE A 197 5.13 2.53 -10.22
C PHE A 197 5.46 2.20 -11.68
N ALA A 198 4.56 1.47 -12.35
CA ALA A 198 4.67 1.09 -13.74
C ALA A 198 3.27 0.73 -14.30
N PRO A 199 3.08 0.78 -15.63
CA PRO A 199 1.97 0.11 -16.28
C PRO A 199 2.01 -1.40 -16.04
N THR A 200 0.84 -2.02 -15.96
CA THR A 200 0.70 -3.46 -15.72
C THR A 200 1.19 -4.27 -16.91
N SER A 201 1.85 -5.40 -16.65
CA SER A 201 2.42 -6.30 -17.65
C SER A 201 2.68 -7.68 -17.05
N ALA A 202 3.09 -8.65 -17.86
CA ALA A 202 3.43 -9.99 -17.34
C ALA A 202 4.58 -10.00 -16.30
N ASP A 203 5.49 -9.02 -16.33
CA ASP A 203 6.59 -8.90 -15.37
C ASP A 203 6.20 -8.04 -14.13
N MET A 204 5.11 -7.27 -14.23
CA MET A 204 4.60 -6.37 -13.19
C MET A 204 3.07 -6.44 -13.21
N PRO A 205 2.48 -7.56 -12.73
CA PRO A 205 1.05 -7.83 -12.89
C PRO A 205 0.14 -6.87 -12.09
N ASP A 206 0.63 -6.34 -10.97
CA ASP A 206 -0.17 -5.61 -10.01
C ASP A 206 -0.12 -4.09 -10.21
N ILE A 207 -1.15 -3.38 -9.71
CA ILE A 207 -1.16 -1.92 -9.68
C ILE A 207 -0.55 -1.45 -8.36
N GLU A 208 0.52 -0.66 -8.45
CA GLU A 208 1.17 -0.09 -7.28
C GLU A 208 1.42 1.41 -7.45
N PHE A 209 1.06 2.20 -6.44
CA PHE A 209 1.23 3.65 -6.48
C PHE A 209 1.34 4.29 -5.09
N THR A 210 1.83 5.53 -5.05
CA THR A 210 1.86 6.34 -3.83
C THR A 210 1.01 7.59 -3.94
N ILE A 211 0.42 8.02 -2.82
CA ILE A 211 -0.25 9.31 -2.67
C ILE A 211 0.53 10.15 -1.66
N ALA A 212 1.15 11.24 -2.12
CA ALA A 212 1.84 12.19 -1.25
C ALA A 212 0.88 13.23 -0.67
N ASP A 213 1.29 13.83 0.45
CA ASP A 213 0.49 14.76 1.24
C ASP A 213 -0.89 14.16 1.59
N PHE A 214 -0.93 12.86 1.90
CA PHE A 214 -2.18 12.10 2.04
C PHE A 214 -3.12 12.69 3.10
N SER A 215 -2.57 13.17 4.22
CA SER A 215 -3.34 13.81 5.29
C SER A 215 -4.03 15.11 4.87
N THR A 216 -3.68 15.67 3.71
CA THR A 216 -4.23 16.92 3.18
C THR A 216 -5.39 16.71 2.21
N LEU A 217 -5.75 15.46 1.90
CA LEU A 217 -6.90 15.16 1.05
C LEU A 217 -8.19 15.80 1.60
N PRO A 218 -9.10 16.26 0.72
CA PRO A 218 -10.30 16.95 1.14
C PRO A 218 -11.20 16.02 1.94
N GLY A 219 -11.67 16.49 3.10
CA GLY A 219 -12.68 15.82 3.93
C GLY A 219 -12.14 15.29 5.27
N PHE A 220 -10.83 15.03 5.38
CA PHE A 220 -10.20 14.69 6.65
C PHE A 220 -10.46 15.73 7.75
N LYS A 221 -10.77 15.26 8.96
CA LYS A 221 -11.03 16.11 10.14
C LYS A 221 -10.25 15.60 11.34
N GLY A 222 -9.48 16.47 11.97
CA GLY A 222 -8.78 16.19 13.22
C GLY A 222 -7.41 15.51 13.04
N ASP A 223 -6.86 14.98 14.13
CA ASP A 223 -5.48 14.48 14.19
C ASP A 223 -5.35 12.97 13.91
N VAL A 224 -6.47 12.24 13.85
CA VAL A 224 -6.49 10.80 13.57
C VAL A 224 -7.09 10.59 12.19
N LEU A 225 -6.32 10.00 11.29
CA LEU A 225 -6.83 9.56 10.00
C LEU A 225 -7.71 8.34 10.24
N SER A 226 -9.00 8.44 9.95
CA SER A 226 -9.87 7.29 9.72
C SER A 226 -10.60 7.56 8.41
N TYR A 227 -10.62 6.58 7.52
CA TYR A 227 -11.21 6.72 6.19
C TYR A 227 -11.75 5.38 5.73
N LYS A 228 -12.74 5.38 4.83
CA LYS A 228 -13.25 4.19 4.18
C LYS A 228 -12.65 4.08 2.79
N ILE A 229 -12.34 2.86 2.35
CA ILE A 229 -11.89 2.59 0.98
C ILE A 229 -12.83 1.65 0.23
N HIS A 230 -12.83 1.78 -1.08
CA HIS A 230 -13.47 0.86 -2.01
C HIS A 230 -12.72 0.86 -3.33
N VAL A 231 -12.55 -0.29 -3.97
CA VAL A 231 -11.91 -0.40 -5.28
C VAL A 231 -12.90 -0.96 -6.27
N GLY A 232 -12.87 -0.48 -7.51
CA GLY A 232 -13.55 -1.16 -8.62
C GLY A 232 -12.69 -1.19 -9.85
N MET A 233 -12.80 -2.25 -10.64
CA MET A 233 -12.06 -2.50 -11.89
C MET A 233 -13.01 -3.08 -12.94
N GLY A 234 -12.84 -2.72 -14.22
CA GLY A 234 -13.62 -3.32 -15.31
C GLY A 234 -13.63 -2.51 -16.60
N SER A 235 -14.43 -2.97 -17.56
CA SER A 235 -14.57 -2.34 -18.87
C SER A 235 -16.02 -2.13 -19.29
N VAL A 236 -16.24 -1.21 -20.22
CA VAL A 236 -17.52 -1.06 -20.94
C VAL A 236 -17.47 -1.64 -22.36
N VAL A 237 -16.34 -2.20 -22.77
CA VAL A 237 -16.10 -2.67 -24.14
C VAL A 237 -15.68 -4.14 -24.22
N ASP A 238 -15.59 -4.86 -23.11
CA ASP A 238 -15.18 -6.27 -23.02
C ASP A 238 -16.33 -7.28 -23.21
N ASP A 239 -17.50 -6.81 -23.64
CA ASP A 239 -18.68 -7.63 -23.95
C ASP A 239 -19.11 -8.58 -22.81
N GLY A 240 -19.05 -8.08 -21.57
CA GLY A 240 -19.67 -8.74 -20.42
C GLY A 240 -18.74 -9.65 -19.62
N ILE A 241 -17.43 -9.49 -19.77
CA ILE A 241 -16.50 -9.87 -18.71
C ILE A 241 -16.81 -8.97 -17.51
N GLY A 242 -17.08 -9.58 -16.37
CA GLY A 242 -17.64 -8.89 -15.22
C GLY A 242 -16.65 -7.90 -14.61
N GLU A 243 -17.20 -6.83 -14.07
CA GLU A 243 -16.47 -5.89 -13.24
C GLU A 243 -16.29 -6.42 -11.82
N ASP A 244 -15.19 -6.05 -11.18
CA ASP A 244 -14.90 -6.45 -9.82
C ASP A 244 -14.83 -5.26 -8.84
N PHE A 245 -15.05 -5.55 -7.56
CA PHE A 245 -15.15 -4.56 -6.50
C PHE A 245 -14.68 -5.09 -5.13
N ALA A 246 -13.53 -4.61 -4.67
CA ALA A 246 -13.00 -4.95 -3.35
C ALA A 246 -13.43 -3.97 -2.24
N PRO A 247 -13.82 -4.46 -1.04
CA PRO A 247 -13.93 -5.88 -0.63
C PRO A 247 -15.29 -6.53 -0.97
N SER A 248 -16.21 -5.78 -1.59
CA SER A 248 -17.51 -6.26 -2.04
C SER A 248 -18.18 -5.23 -2.94
N LEU A 249 -19.23 -5.65 -3.66
CA LEU A 249 -20.06 -4.77 -4.51
C LEU A 249 -20.70 -3.56 -3.82
N THR A 250 -20.88 -3.56 -2.49
CA THR A 250 -21.75 -2.56 -1.83
C THR A 250 -21.19 -1.94 -0.56
N SER A 251 -20.09 -2.45 -0.03
CA SER A 251 -19.63 -2.06 1.30
C SER A 251 -18.15 -1.71 1.27
N PRO A 252 -17.80 -0.43 1.51
CA PRO A 252 -16.41 -0.09 1.75
C PRO A 252 -15.97 -0.62 3.10
N ILE A 253 -14.65 -0.60 3.34
CA ILE A 253 -14.05 -0.96 4.61
C ILE A 253 -13.45 0.28 5.28
N GLU A 254 -13.72 0.46 6.57
CA GLU A 254 -13.08 1.52 7.36
C GLU A 254 -11.65 1.11 7.74
N ILE A 255 -10.74 2.03 7.48
CA ILE A 255 -9.31 1.95 7.74
C ILE A 255 -8.97 2.98 8.81
N THR A 256 -8.43 2.50 9.92
CA THR A 256 -7.76 3.34 10.89
C THR A 256 -6.29 2.91 10.91
N PRO A 257 -5.37 3.71 10.34
CA PRO A 257 -3.94 3.42 10.40
C PRO A 257 -3.56 3.20 11.85
N THR A 258 -2.95 2.04 12.15
CA THR A 258 -2.47 1.79 13.50
C THR A 258 -1.36 2.80 13.76
N PRO A 259 -1.45 3.65 14.80
CA PRO A 259 -0.38 4.57 15.10
C PRO A 259 0.89 3.76 15.32
N THR A 260 1.90 3.98 14.48
CA THR A 260 3.21 3.32 14.64
C THR A 260 3.65 3.55 16.07
N ALA A 261 3.68 2.48 16.86
CA ALA A 261 3.99 2.58 18.27
C ALA A 261 5.32 3.32 18.38
N THR A 262 5.34 4.44 19.09
CA THR A 262 6.60 5.10 19.38
C THR A 262 7.42 4.05 20.13
N PRO A 263 8.56 3.58 19.57
CA PRO A 263 9.32 2.52 20.21
C PRO A 263 9.68 3.02 21.59
N ILE A 264 9.22 2.28 22.61
CA ILE A 264 9.66 2.53 23.98
C ILE A 264 11.17 2.37 23.93
N PRO A 265 11.97 3.39 24.32
CA PRO A 265 13.40 3.25 24.33
C PRO A 265 13.72 1.99 25.14
N THR A 266 14.20 0.95 24.46
CA THR A 266 14.74 -0.22 25.15
C THR A 266 15.87 0.34 25.98
N ASP A 267 15.72 0.31 27.31
CA ASP A 267 16.80 0.70 28.21
C ASP A 267 18.03 -0.08 27.78
N THR A 268 18.98 0.61 27.14
CA THR A 268 20.27 0.05 26.80
C THR A 268 20.85 -0.37 28.14
N ALA A 269 20.76 -1.67 28.43
CA ALA A 269 21.30 -2.23 29.66
C ALA A 269 22.72 -1.68 29.76
N THR A 270 22.97 -0.91 30.82
CA THR A 270 24.30 -0.41 31.11
C THR A 270 25.23 -1.61 31.02
N PRO A 271 26.28 -1.59 30.16
CA PRO A 271 27.13 -2.75 30.00
C PRO A 271 27.60 -3.17 31.38
N ILE A 272 27.17 -4.36 31.82
CA ILE A 272 27.67 -4.94 33.06
C ILE A 272 29.19 -5.02 32.84
N PRO A 273 30.02 -4.44 33.72
CA PRO A 273 31.46 -4.54 33.57
C PRO A 273 31.82 -6.01 33.47
N THR A 274 32.28 -6.42 32.30
CA THR A 274 32.82 -7.76 32.09
C THR A 274 34.02 -7.87 33.00
N ASN A 275 33.90 -8.66 34.07
CA ASN A 275 35.04 -9.07 34.85
C ASN A 275 36.00 -9.79 33.90
N THR A 276 37.06 -9.11 33.48
CA THR A 276 38.16 -9.73 32.76
C THR A 276 38.70 -10.84 33.65
N PRO A 277 38.63 -12.12 33.24
CA PRO A 277 39.25 -13.20 34.00
C PRO A 277 40.74 -12.89 34.09
N THR A 278 41.26 -12.80 35.30
CA THR A 278 42.71 -12.77 35.50
C THR A 278 43.25 -14.14 35.12
N ASP A 279 44.00 -14.21 34.02
CA ASP A 279 44.67 -15.43 33.57
C ASP A 279 45.48 -16.03 34.74
N THR A 280 45.01 -17.17 35.25
CA THR A 280 45.79 -17.98 36.17
C THR A 280 46.83 -18.75 35.34
N PRO A 281 48.14 -18.57 35.59
CA PRO A 281 49.16 -19.27 34.82
C PRO A 281 49.00 -20.79 34.99
N VAL A 282 48.81 -21.49 33.87
CA VAL A 282 48.77 -22.95 33.84
C VAL A 282 50.20 -23.47 34.05
N PRO A 283 50.44 -24.40 35.00
CA PRO A 283 51.76 -25.00 35.20
C PRO A 283 52.21 -25.77 33.95
N PRO A 284 53.51 -25.79 33.61
CA PRO A 284 54.01 -26.52 32.45
C PRO A 284 53.72 -28.02 32.60
N THR A 285 52.99 -28.57 31.63
CA THR A 285 52.74 -30.01 31.48
C THR A 285 54.05 -30.71 31.12
N ASN A 286 54.49 -31.66 31.95
CA ASN A 286 55.67 -32.48 31.69
C ASN A 286 55.44 -33.36 30.45
N THR A 287 56.23 -33.12 29.40
CA THR A 287 56.28 -33.96 28.19
C THR A 287 56.85 -35.35 28.53
N PRO A 288 56.16 -36.45 28.22
CA PRO A 288 56.68 -37.80 28.41
C PRO A 288 57.86 -38.07 27.46
N VAL A 289 58.93 -38.65 28.01
CA VAL A 289 60.11 -39.10 27.26
C VAL A 289 59.75 -40.35 26.43
N PRO A 290 60.14 -40.43 25.14
CA PRO A 290 59.89 -41.61 24.31
C PRO A 290 60.68 -42.83 24.82
N PRO A 291 60.11 -44.05 24.74
CA PRO A 291 60.82 -45.25 25.14
C PRO A 291 62.02 -45.53 24.22
N THR A 292 63.16 -45.78 24.86
CA THR A 292 64.42 -46.16 24.21
C THR A 292 64.38 -47.64 23.84
N ASN A 293 64.39 -47.95 22.54
CA ASN A 293 64.55 -49.32 22.09
C ASN A 293 66.01 -49.76 22.30
N THR A 294 66.18 -50.83 23.06
CA THR A 294 67.46 -51.52 23.33
C THR A 294 67.53 -52.75 22.39
N PRO A 295 68.73 -53.14 21.90
CA PRO A 295 68.96 -53.76 20.60
C PRO A 295 68.51 -55.22 20.44
#